data_AF-A0A150PFK6-F1
#
_entry.id   AF-A0A150PFK6-F1
#
_cell.length_a   1.000
_cell.length_b   1.000
_cell.length_c   1.000
_cell.angle_alpha   90.00
_cell.angle_beta   90.00
_cell.angle_gamma   90.00
#
_symmetry.space_group_name_H-M   'P 1'
#
loop_
_entity.id
_entity.type
_entity.pdbx_description
1 polymer ?
#
loop_
_entity_poly.entity_id
_entity_poly.type
_entity_poly.pdbx_seq_one_letter_code
_entity_poly.pdbx_strand_id
1 'polypeptide(L)'
;MSDHQRKIRLGAFLPGAGHHVAAWRHPEAQADGGINFAHYKRVTQTAERAKFDAVFLADGLALQNRPGAQGRTAYGASSPRSRRWRTRRPSTPT
;
A
#
# COMPACT_ATOMS: atom_id res chain seq x y z
N MET A 1 23.87 -24.05 8.36
CA MET A 1 22.58 -23.44 8.77
C MET A 1 22.86 -22.00 9.14
N SER A 2 22.16 -21.03 8.57
CA SER A 2 22.47 -19.61 8.78
C SER A 2 22.29 -19.22 10.25
N ASP A 3 23.38 -18.78 10.90
CA ASP A 3 23.49 -18.42 12.32
C ASP A 3 22.89 -17.03 12.64
N HIS A 4 21.76 -16.69 12.01
CA HIS A 4 21.12 -15.40 12.22
C HIS A 4 19.69 -15.59 12.73
N GLN A 5 19.47 -15.18 13.98
CA GLN A 5 18.14 -15.06 14.55
C GLN A 5 17.37 -13.94 13.85
N ARG A 6 16.59 -14.29 12.82
CA ARG A 6 15.69 -13.36 12.14
C ARG A 6 14.59 -12.89 13.08
N LYS A 7 14.35 -11.58 13.12
CA LYS A 7 13.21 -10.97 13.82
C LYS A 7 12.08 -10.70 12.82
N ILE A 8 10.84 -10.87 13.25
CA ILE A 8 9.67 -10.47 12.47
C ILE A 8 9.66 -8.95 12.38
N ARG A 9 9.39 -8.42 11.18
CA ARG A 9 9.19 -7.00 10.94
C ARG A 9 7.71 -6.65 11.03
N LEU A 10 7.36 -5.64 11.80
CA LEU A 10 5.97 -5.28 12.09
C LEU A 10 5.65 -3.89 11.54
N GLY A 11 4.58 -3.80 10.75
CA GLY A 11 4.04 -2.55 10.23
C GLY A 11 2.65 -2.27 10.81
N ALA A 12 2.40 -1.02 11.22
CA ALA A 12 1.12 -0.60 11.76
C ALA A 12 0.29 0.08 10.66
N PHE A 13 -0.90 -0.42 10.38
CA PHE A 13 -1.83 0.21 9.44
C PHE A 13 -2.78 1.15 10.20
N LEU A 14 -2.88 2.42 9.77
CA LEU A 14 -3.63 3.47 10.47
C LEU A 14 -4.84 3.98 9.65
N PRO A 15 -5.96 3.21 9.59
CA PRO A 15 -7.18 3.66 8.94
C PRO A 15 -7.99 4.57 9.86
N GLY A 16 -7.69 5.86 9.94
CA GLY A 16 -8.49 6.89 10.63
C GLY A 16 -9.16 6.45 11.95
N ALA A 17 -10.49 6.29 11.91
CA ALA A 17 -11.32 5.85 13.06
C ALA A 17 -11.30 4.33 13.32
N GLY A 18 -10.87 3.53 12.35
CA GLY A 18 -10.74 2.07 12.40
C GLY A 18 -10.97 1.42 11.02
N HIS A 19 -10.59 0.15 10.89
CA HIS A 19 -10.69 -0.58 9.60
C HIS A 19 -12.14 -0.96 9.24
N HIS A 20 -13.00 -1.14 10.24
CA HIS A 20 -14.40 -1.45 10.02
C HIS A 20 -15.16 -0.22 9.49
N VAL A 21 -16.05 -0.41 8.51
CA VAL A 21 -16.81 0.69 7.85
C VAL A 21 -17.59 1.56 8.85
N ALA A 22 -18.00 0.98 9.97
CA ALA A 22 -18.73 1.66 11.04
C ALA A 22 -17.89 1.90 12.30
N ALA A 23 -16.56 1.79 12.25
CA ALA A 23 -15.68 1.92 13.42
C ALA A 23 -15.87 3.24 14.17
N TRP A 24 -16.13 4.34 13.44
CA TRP A 24 -16.39 5.67 13.98
C TRP A 24 -17.60 5.76 14.93
N ARG A 25 -18.50 4.75 14.91
CA ARG A 25 -19.68 4.71 15.80
C ARG A 25 -19.38 4.14 17.18
N HIS A 26 -18.21 3.53 17.37
CA HIS A 26 -17.83 2.97 18.66
C HIS A 26 -17.58 4.11 19.66
N PRO A 27 -18.10 4.05 20.91
CA PRO A 27 -17.94 5.13 21.89
C PRO A 27 -16.48 5.51 22.18
N GLU A 28 -15.55 4.57 22.07
CA GLU A 28 -14.13 4.79 22.30
C GLU A 28 -13.33 5.12 21.02
N ALA A 29 -13.97 5.10 19.85
CA ALA A 29 -13.29 5.44 18.61
C ALA A 29 -13.12 6.96 18.49
N GLN A 30 -12.04 7.38 17.84
CA GLN A 30 -11.91 8.77 17.42
C GLN A 30 -12.71 8.97 16.13
N ALA A 31 -13.91 9.54 16.24
CA ALA A 31 -14.84 9.68 15.11
C ALA A 31 -14.26 10.52 13.96
N ASP A 32 -13.48 11.56 14.27
CA ASP A 32 -12.80 12.42 13.30
C ASP A 32 -11.38 11.91 12.92
N GLY A 33 -11.05 10.66 13.29
CA GLY A 33 -9.70 10.11 13.23
C GLY A 33 -9.06 10.12 11.84
N GLY A 34 -9.85 10.20 10.76
CA GLY A 34 -9.34 10.30 9.38
C GLY A 34 -8.73 11.66 9.01
N ILE A 35 -9.04 12.72 9.76
CA ILE A 35 -8.53 14.09 9.51
C ILE A 35 -7.85 14.72 10.74
N ASN A 36 -7.88 14.02 11.88
CA ASN A 36 -7.32 14.51 13.13
C ASN A 36 -5.82 14.16 13.25
N PHE A 37 -4.96 15.16 13.06
CA PHE A 37 -3.50 14.97 13.17
C PHE A 37 -3.05 14.50 14.56
N ALA A 38 -3.65 15.02 15.64
CA ALA A 38 -3.27 14.64 17.00
C ALA A 38 -3.54 13.16 17.27
N HIS A 39 -4.61 12.62 16.69
CA HIS A 39 -4.91 11.19 16.73
C HIS A 39 -3.83 10.37 16.03
N TYR A 40 -3.47 10.71 14.79
CA TYR A 40 -2.37 10.05 14.06
C TYR A 40 -1.05 10.09 14.84
N LYS A 41 -0.68 11.26 15.37
CA LYS A 41 0.53 11.43 16.19
C LYS A 41 0.53 10.46 17.38
N ARG A 42 -0.58 10.39 18.13
CA ARG A 42 -0.70 9.51 19.30
C ARG A 42 -0.59 8.03 18.94
N VAL A 43 -1.24 7.60 17.85
CA VAL A 43 -1.18 6.20 17.39
C VAL A 43 0.22 5.84 16.90
N THR A 44 0.86 6.72 16.12
CA THR A 44 2.24 6.53 15.64
C THR A 44 3.24 6.45 16.79
N GLN A 45 3.15 7.35 17.78
CA GLN A 45 4.00 7.29 18.98
C GLN A 45 3.79 5.99 19.77
N THR A 46 2.57 5.44 19.75
CA THR A 46 2.28 4.14 20.39
C THR A 46 2.93 2.99 19.63
N ALA A 47 2.90 3.01 18.29
CA ALA A 47 3.59 2.03 17.45
C ALA A 47 5.13 2.09 17.63
N GLU A 48 5.71 3.30 17.70
CA GLU A 48 7.15 3.49 18.00
C GLU A 48 7.55 2.89 19.35
N ARG A 49 6.77 3.15 20.41
CA ARG A 49 7.01 2.56 21.73
C ARG A 49 6.95 1.03 21.70
N ALA A 50 6.07 0.47 20.86
CA ALA A 50 5.93 -0.97 20.64
C ALA A 50 6.97 -1.58 19.68
N LYS A 51 7.95 -0.80 19.20
CA LYS A 51 9.04 -1.25 18.30
C LYS A 51 8.57 -1.73 16.93
N PHE A 52 7.46 -1.18 16.43
CA PHE A 52 7.09 -1.37 15.03
C PHE A 52 8.13 -0.72 14.12
N ASP A 53 8.42 -1.35 12.99
CA ASP A 53 9.41 -0.87 12.02
C ASP A 53 8.87 0.28 11.15
N ALA A 54 7.55 0.32 10.94
CA ALA A 54 6.91 1.31 10.08
C ALA A 54 5.44 1.55 10.44
N VAL A 55 4.95 2.72 10.06
CA VAL A 55 3.52 3.03 9.95
C VAL A 55 3.12 3.13 8.48
N PHE A 56 1.96 2.57 8.13
CA PHE A 56 1.42 2.57 6.79
C PHE A 56 0.12 3.39 6.77
N LEU A 57 0.08 4.38 5.88
CA LEU A 57 -1.09 5.22 5.61
C LEU A 57 -1.56 4.90 4.20
N ALA A 58 -2.75 4.31 4.08
CA ALA A 58 -3.36 4.08 2.77
C ALA A 58 -3.99 5.37 2.25
N ASP A 59 -3.92 5.58 0.94
CA ASP A 59 -4.54 6.70 0.24
C ASP A 59 -5.26 6.20 -1.03
N GLY A 60 -6.25 6.97 -1.47
CA GLY A 60 -7.04 6.70 -2.66
C GLY A 60 -7.56 8.00 -3.28
N LEU A 61 -7.31 8.16 -4.59
CA LEU A 61 -7.83 9.30 -5.34
C LEU A 61 -9.36 9.18 -5.53
N ALA A 62 -10.06 10.30 -5.42
CA ALA A 62 -11.53 10.40 -5.62
C ALA A 62 -12.03 10.01 -7.02
N LEU A 63 -11.12 9.64 -7.94
CA LEU A 63 -11.45 9.17 -9.28
C LEU A 63 -12.15 7.80 -9.27
N GLN A 64 -12.02 7.02 -8.20
CA GLN A 64 -12.56 5.66 -8.07
C GLN A 64 -14.10 5.60 -8.11
N ASN A 65 -14.79 6.73 -7.90
CA ASN A 65 -16.25 6.81 -7.87
C ASN A 65 -16.88 7.15 -9.24
N ARG A 66 -16.09 7.20 -10.32
CA ARG A 66 -16.62 7.30 -11.69
C ARG A 66 -16.94 5.90 -12.24
N PRO A 67 -18.09 5.70 -12.91
CA PRO A 67 -18.35 4.48 -13.66
C PRO A 67 -17.17 4.14 -14.59
N GLY A 68 -16.59 2.95 -14.46
CA GLY A 68 -15.42 2.51 -15.25
C GLY A 68 -14.04 2.86 -14.69
N ALA A 69 -13.93 3.59 -13.57
CA ALA A 69 -12.64 3.92 -12.97
C ALA A 69 -12.01 2.78 -12.15
N GLN A 70 -12.84 1.87 -11.62
CA GLN A 70 -12.40 0.69 -10.84
C GLN A 70 -11.57 -0.30 -11.68
N GLY A 71 -11.73 -0.30 -13.01
CA GLY A 71 -10.99 -1.17 -13.92
C GLY A 71 -9.63 -0.63 -14.40
N ARG A 72 -9.24 0.62 -14.06
CA ARG A 72 -8.04 1.27 -14.63
C ARG A 72 -6.83 1.29 -13.71
N THR A 73 -6.97 0.95 -12.43
CA THR A 73 -5.84 0.91 -11.48
C THR A 73 -5.10 -0.44 -11.48
N ALA A 74 -5.63 -1.46 -12.18
CA ALA A 74 -5.01 -2.78 -12.31
C ALA A 74 -4.26 -3.00 -13.64
N TYR A 75 -4.14 -1.98 -14.51
CA TYR A 75 -3.61 -2.12 -15.85
C TYR A 75 -2.64 -0.96 -16.17
N GLY A 76 -1.36 -1.16 -16.48
CA GLY A 76 -0.70 -2.41 -16.86
C GLY A 76 -1.13 -2.94 -18.25
N ALA A 77 -2.29 -2.51 -18.75
CA ALA A 77 -2.73 -2.69 -20.13
C ALA A 77 -3.19 -1.31 -20.61
N SER A 78 -2.70 -0.77 -21.70
CA SER A 78 -2.25 -1.44 -22.91
C SER A 78 -1.13 -0.61 -23.54
N SER A 79 0.06 -1.21 -23.67
CA SER A 79 1.00 -0.80 -24.70
C SER A 79 0.94 -1.85 -25.81
N PRO A 80 0.17 -1.64 -26.89
CA PRO A 80 0.34 -2.41 -28.10
C PRO A 80 1.35 -1.66 -28.99
N ARG A 81 2.65 -1.81 -28.71
CA ARG A 81 3.69 -1.66 -29.75
C ARG A 81 4.72 -2.76 -29.63
N SER A 82 4.40 -3.84 -30.34
CA SER A 82 5.30 -4.85 -30.92
C SER A 82 6.81 -4.52 -30.85
N ARG A 83 7.49 -4.99 -29.79
CA ARG A 83 8.93 -5.23 -29.84
C ARG A 83 9.18 -6.66 -30.27
N ARG A 84 9.22 -6.85 -31.60
CA ARG A 84 9.68 -8.08 -32.23
C ARG A 84 11.20 -8.16 -32.01
N TRP A 85 11.64 -8.93 -31.03
CA TRP A 85 13.06 -9.30 -30.88
C TRP A 85 13.46 -10.16 -32.08
N ARG A 86 14.06 -9.53 -33.09
CA ARG A 86 14.65 -10.22 -34.23
C ARG A 86 16.03 -10.72 -33.79
N THR A 87 16.13 -11.99 -33.42
CA THR A 87 17.43 -12.65 -33.25
C THR A 87 18.12 -12.70 -34.62
N ARG A 88 19.14 -11.86 -34.82
CA ARG A 88 20.07 -11.97 -35.94
C ARG A 88 20.96 -13.19 -35.66
N ARG A 89 20.78 -14.28 -36.41
CA ARG A 89 21.78 -15.36 -36.50
C ARG A 89 23.01 -14.80 -37.25
N PRO A 90 24.25 -15.00 -36.76
CA PRO A 90 25.43 -14.74 -37.57
C PRO A 90 25.61 -15.88 -38.57
N SER A 91 25.74 -15.54 -39.85
CA SER A 91 26.22 -16.45 -40.90
C SER A 91 27.74 -16.53 -40.83
N THR A 92 28.29 -17.72 -40.63
CA THR A 92 29.71 -18.03 -40.85
C THR A 92 30.01 -18.04 -42.35
N PRO A 93 31.07 -17.37 -42.83
CA PRO A 93 31.61 -17.60 -44.15
C PRO A 93 32.66 -18.72 -44.13
N THR A 94 32.59 -19.58 -45.14
CA THR A 94 33.66 -20.49 -45.62
C THR A 94 34.84 -19.72 -46.19
#